data_AF-A0A150HLJ0-F1
#
_entry.id   AF-A0A150HLJ0-F1
#
_cell.length_a   1.000
_cell.length_b   1.000
_cell.length_c   1.000
_cell.angle_alpha   90.00
_cell.angle_beta   90.00
_cell.angle_gamma   90.00
#
_symmetry.space_group_name_H-M   'P 1'
#
loop_
_entity.id
_entity.type
_entity.pdbx_description
1 polymer ?
#
loop_
_entity_poly.entity_id
_entity_poly.type
_entity_poly.pdbx_seq_one_letter_code
_entity_poly.pdbx_strand_id
1 'polypeptide(L)'
;MTQIKIAEFCNKYGYTEHQIRTVTRSGKLGRIDKGVLDEEEALQVLENTTPKNISLITLRNEITELKKQLHNALDLKNYYETELNKLGIFAPQIAKIPLPHETIKKLSDHPTFSQEWMKDQMQQIPESERMFKSRKIPIPLEAFTSSLPDKK
;
A
#
# COMPACT_ATOMS: atom_id res chain seq x y z
N MET A 1 18.64 20.44 -24.99
CA MET A 1 19.61 19.33 -24.99
C MET A 1 19.81 18.86 -23.57
N THR A 2 18.81 18.13 -23.09
CA THR A 2 18.80 17.55 -21.75
C THR A 2 19.30 16.12 -21.90
N GLN A 3 20.50 15.84 -21.38
CA GLN A 3 21.11 14.52 -21.49
C GLN A 3 20.64 13.62 -20.34
N ILE A 4 20.21 12.40 -20.65
CA ILE A 4 19.72 11.43 -19.67
C ILE A 4 20.29 10.04 -19.96
N LYS A 5 20.57 9.26 -18.90
CA LYS A 5 20.97 7.86 -19.08
C LYS A 5 19.79 7.04 -19.58
N ILE A 6 20.06 6.07 -20.45
CA ILE A 6 19.02 5.17 -21.00
C ILE A 6 18.17 4.54 -19.89
N ALA A 7 18.81 4.06 -18.82
CA ALA A 7 18.10 3.41 -17.72
C ALA A 7 17.15 4.38 -17.00
N GLU A 8 17.56 5.63 -16.81
CA GLU A 8 16.73 6.68 -16.20
C GLU A 8 15.57 7.07 -17.12
N PHE A 9 15.84 7.21 -18.42
CA PHE A 9 14.80 7.46 -19.43
C PHE A 9 13.75 6.34 -19.46
N CYS A 10 14.19 5.07 -19.49
CA CYS A 10 13.30 3.90 -19.43
C CYS A 10 12.43 3.91 -18.17
N ASN A 11 13.02 4.22 -17.01
CA ASN A 11 12.30 4.28 -15.74
C ASN A 11 11.30 5.43 -15.69
N LYS A 12 11.62 6.57 -16.31
CA LYS A 12 10.79 7.78 -16.29
C LYS A 12 9.61 7.70 -17.26
N TYR A 13 9.83 7.17 -18.45
CA TYR A 13 8.85 7.20 -19.55
C TYR A 13 8.24 5.84 -19.90
N GLY A 14 8.73 4.75 -19.31
CA GLY A 14 8.16 3.41 -19.47
C GLY A 14 8.57 2.72 -20.77
N TYR A 15 9.56 3.26 -21.46
CA TYR A 15 10.18 2.60 -22.60
C TYR A 15 11.11 1.49 -22.14
N THR A 16 11.30 0.50 -23.00
CA THR A 16 12.30 -0.55 -22.80
C THR A 16 13.59 -0.19 -23.53
N GLU A 17 14.73 -0.66 -23.02
CA GLU A 17 16.02 -0.47 -23.68
C GLU A 17 16.01 -1.03 -25.12
N HIS A 18 15.26 -2.12 -25.34
CA HIS A 18 15.08 -2.69 -26.67
C HIS A 18 14.39 -1.73 -27.65
N GLN A 19 13.37 -0.98 -27.21
CA GLN A 19 12.72 0.04 -28.05
C GLN A 19 13.73 1.11 -28.44
N ILE A 20 14.50 1.63 -27.49
CA ILE A 20 15.53 2.65 -27.72
C ILE A 20 16.58 2.15 -28.72
N ARG A 21 17.14 0.96 -28.47
CA ARG A 21 18.12 0.33 -29.38
C ARG A 21 17.58 0.12 -30.79
N THR A 22 16.29 -0.17 -30.94
CA THR A 22 15.65 -0.35 -32.26
C THR A 22 15.63 0.95 -33.05
N VAL A 23 15.25 2.06 -32.41
CA VAL A 23 15.22 3.37 -33.08
C VAL A 23 16.63 3.90 -33.36
N THR A 24 17.59 3.67 -32.46
CA THR A 24 19.02 3.95 -32.73
C THR A 24 19.56 3.15 -33.91
N ARG A 25 19.25 1.84 -34.00
CA ARG A 25 19.67 0.99 -35.14
C ARG A 25 19.04 1.43 -36.46
N SER A 26 17.81 1.94 -36.42
CA SER A 26 17.14 2.50 -37.60
C SER A 26 17.70 3.85 -38.07
N GLY A 27 18.65 4.44 -37.33
CA GLY A 27 19.24 5.74 -37.64
C GLY A 27 18.33 6.94 -37.37
N LYS A 28 17.16 6.72 -36.77
CA LYS A 28 16.19 7.79 -36.43
C LYS A 28 16.58 8.57 -35.18
N LEU A 29 17.28 7.91 -34.26
CA LEU A 29 17.83 8.53 -33.06
C LEU A 29 19.34 8.66 -33.22
N GLY A 30 19.90 9.79 -32.80
CA GLY A 30 21.34 10.04 -32.75
C GLY A 30 22.12 8.92 -32.04
N ARG A 31 23.43 8.88 -32.29
CA ARG A 31 24.31 7.89 -31.64
C ARG A 31 24.26 8.07 -30.13
N ILE A 32 24.06 6.96 -29.44
CA ILE A 32 24.13 6.90 -27.98
C ILE A 32 25.61 6.81 -27.61
N ASP A 33 26.13 7.86 -26.99
CA ASP A 33 27.49 7.87 -26.44
C ASP A 33 27.46 7.53 -24.94
N LYS A 34 28.25 6.53 -24.56
CA LYS A 34 28.42 6.08 -23.15
C LYS A 34 27.11 5.79 -22.41
N GLY A 35 26.06 5.37 -23.12
CA GLY A 35 24.75 5.04 -22.54
C GLY A 35 23.90 6.27 -22.16
N VAL A 36 24.24 7.45 -22.70
CA VAL A 36 23.50 8.70 -22.54
C VAL A 36 22.84 9.04 -23.87
N LEU A 37 21.62 9.57 -23.82
CA LEU A 37 20.86 10.05 -24.97
C LEU A 37 20.32 11.45 -24.70
N ASP A 38 19.96 12.16 -25.77
CA ASP A 38 19.19 13.41 -25.65
C ASP A 38 17.72 13.07 -25.39
N GLU A 39 17.22 13.52 -24.24
CA GLU A 39 15.86 13.26 -23.77
C GLU A 39 14.80 13.80 -24.73
N GLU A 40 14.99 15.02 -25.25
CA GLU A 40 14.03 15.70 -26.12
C GLU A 40 13.94 15.01 -27.49
N GLU A 41 15.10 14.68 -28.07
CA GLU A 41 15.19 13.95 -29.33
C GLU A 41 14.58 12.55 -29.20
N ALA A 42 14.89 11.82 -28.13
CA ALA A 42 14.35 10.49 -27.91
C ALA A 42 12.84 10.49 -27.74
N LEU A 43 12.26 11.47 -27.03
CA LEU A 43 10.81 11.60 -26.91
C LEU A 43 10.15 11.87 -28.26
N GLN A 44 10.73 12.76 -29.07
CA GLN A 44 10.20 13.07 -30.40
C GLN A 44 10.23 11.85 -31.33
N VAL A 45 11.33 11.10 -31.32
CA VAL A 45 11.50 9.90 -32.15
C VAL A 45 10.57 8.76 -31.69
N LEU A 46 10.31 8.67 -30.39
CA LEU A 46 9.47 7.64 -29.76
C LEU A 46 7.99 8.03 -29.64
N GLU A 47 7.57 9.21 -30.11
CA GLU A 47 6.19 9.71 -30.00
C GLU A 47 5.15 8.72 -30.56
N ASN A 48 5.49 8.08 -31.69
CA ASN A 48 4.63 7.09 -32.35
C ASN A 48 4.77 5.67 -31.79
N THR A 49 5.60 5.47 -30.77
CA THR A 49 5.87 4.15 -30.17
C THR A 49 5.22 4.08 -28.79
N THR A 50 4.32 3.12 -28.58
CA THR A 50 3.70 2.92 -27.27
C THR A 50 4.73 2.39 -26.26
N PRO A 51 4.95 3.05 -25.12
CA PRO A 51 5.83 2.53 -24.09
C PRO A 51 5.23 1.27 -23.44
N LYS A 52 6.05 0.23 -23.23
CA LYS A 52 5.56 -1.08 -22.76
C LYS A 52 5.31 -1.12 -21.25
N ASN A 53 5.98 -0.27 -20.48
CA ASN A 53 5.97 -0.31 -19.03
C ASN A 53 5.19 0.85 -18.40
N ILE A 54 4.30 1.53 -19.15
CA ILE A 54 3.49 2.65 -18.63
C ILE A 54 2.67 2.19 -17.42
N SER A 55 1.98 1.05 -17.55
CA SER A 55 1.15 0.49 -16.47
C SER A 55 1.97 0.23 -15.19
N LEU A 56 3.20 -0.26 -15.33
CA LEU A 56 4.10 -0.47 -14.20
C LEU A 56 4.50 0.85 -13.53
N ILE A 57 4.73 1.92 -14.30
CA ILE A 57 5.01 3.26 -13.76
C ILE A 57 3.80 3.80 -13.01
N THR A 58 2.60 3.68 -13.60
CA THR A 58 1.36 4.11 -12.94
C THR A 58 1.16 3.39 -11.62
N LEU A 59 1.28 2.06 -11.59
CA LEU A 59 1.17 1.26 -10.37
C LEU A 59 2.23 1.65 -9.33
N ARG A 60 3.47 1.92 -9.75
CA ARG A 60 4.53 2.38 -8.85
C ARG A 60 4.20 3.73 -8.22
N ASN A 61 3.64 4.65 -8.99
CA ASN A 61 3.22 5.96 -8.50
C ASN A 61 2.06 5.82 -7.50
N GLU A 62 1.07 4.99 -7.79
CA GLU A 62 -0.04 4.67 -6.88
C GLU A 62 0.45 4.07 -5.56
N ILE A 63 1.36 3.10 -5.61
CA ILE A 63 1.96 2.50 -4.39
C ILE A 63 2.69 3.56 -3.57
N THR A 64 3.37 4.50 -4.22
CA THR A 64 4.10 5.57 -3.54
C THR A 64 3.14 6.53 -2.84
N GLU A 65 2.03 6.89 -3.51
CA GLU A 65 1.00 7.74 -2.92
C GLU A 65 0.28 7.04 -1.76
N LEU A 66 -0.07 5.75 -1.92
CA LEU A 66 -0.68 4.97 -0.85
C LEU A 66 0.24 4.86 0.39
N LYS A 67 1.55 4.70 0.19
CA LYS A 67 2.53 4.71 1.29
C LYS A 67 2.54 6.05 2.02
N LYS A 68 2.46 7.16 1.29
CA LYS A 68 2.39 8.50 1.87
C LYS A 68 1.11 8.70 2.68
N GLN A 69 -0.03 8.26 2.12
CA GLN A 69 -1.32 8.32 2.82
C GLN A 69 -1.30 7.47 4.10
N LEU A 70 -0.75 6.26 4.04
CA LEU A 70 -0.60 5.40 5.22
C LEU A 70 0.27 6.05 6.29
N HIS A 71 1.41 6.63 5.90
CA HIS A 71 2.29 7.32 6.85
C HIS A 71 1.58 8.48 7.55
N ASN A 72 0.89 9.34 6.79
CA ASN A 72 0.11 10.45 7.34
C ASN A 72 -1.00 9.96 8.29
N ALA A 73 -1.69 8.87 7.93
CA ALA A 73 -2.74 8.30 8.77
C ALA A 73 -2.19 7.73 10.09
N LEU A 74 -1.01 7.09 10.04
CA LEU A 74 -0.34 6.59 11.24
C LEU A 74 0.14 7.73 12.13
N ASP A 75 0.68 8.80 11.57
CA ASP A 75 1.10 9.99 12.33
C ASP A 75 -0.10 10.65 13.02
N LEU A 76 -1.22 10.78 12.30
CA LEU A 76 -2.46 11.30 12.86
C LEU A 76 -3.00 10.41 13.99
N LYS A 77 -2.98 9.08 13.80
CA LYS A 77 -3.37 8.12 14.83
C LYS A 77 -2.49 8.28 16.08
N ASN A 78 -1.18 8.31 15.91
CA ASN A 78 -0.23 8.49 17.01
C ASN A 78 -0.47 9.81 17.75
N TYR A 79 -0.72 10.90 17.02
CA TYR A 79 -1.07 12.18 17.62
C TYR A 79 -2.32 12.08 18.51
N TYR A 80 -3.42 11.52 18.00
CA TYR A 80 -4.64 11.36 18.80
C TYR A 80 -4.47 10.42 19.99
N GLU A 81 -3.72 9.32 19.84
CA GLU A 81 -3.40 8.44 20.97
C GLU A 81 -2.66 9.20 22.07
N THR A 82 -1.70 10.07 21.70
CA THR A 82 -1.00 10.90 22.70
C THR A 82 -1.91 11.91 23.39
N GLU A 83 -2.82 12.57 22.67
CA GLU A 83 -3.79 13.50 23.26
C GLU A 83 -4.78 12.78 24.19
N LEU A 84 -5.27 11.60 23.79
CA LEU A 84 -6.18 10.80 24.60
C LEU A 84 -5.51 10.26 25.88
N ASN A 85 -4.21 9.91 25.79
CA ASN A 85 -3.41 9.55 26.95
C ASN A 85 -3.22 10.72 27.92
N LYS A 86 -3.05 11.95 27.43
CA LYS A 86 -2.98 13.16 28.28
C LYS A 86 -4.30 13.43 29.00
N LEU A 87 -5.43 13.13 28.36
CA LEU A 87 -6.77 13.33 28.94
C LEU A 87 -7.16 12.23 29.95
N GLY A 88 -6.33 11.20 30.16
CA GLY A 88 -6.60 10.13 31.12
C GLY A 88 -7.79 9.25 30.74
N ILE A 89 -8.25 9.31 29.49
CA ILE A 89 -9.44 8.59 28.99
C ILE A 89 -9.12 7.10 28.77
N PHE A 90 -7.86 6.78 28.47
CA PHE A 90 -7.38 5.40 28.43
C PHE A 90 -6.59 5.10 29.69
N ALA A 91 -6.88 3.95 30.32
CA ALA A 91 -5.97 3.40 31.31
C ALA A 91 -4.57 3.32 30.69
N PRO A 92 -3.49 3.69 31.41
CA PRO A 92 -2.14 3.56 30.89
C PRO A 92 -1.96 2.11 30.48
N GLN A 93 -1.92 1.84 29.19
CA GLN A 93 -1.52 0.54 28.69
C GLN A 93 -0.02 0.46 28.96
N ILE A 94 0.33 0.02 30.17
CA ILE A 94 1.68 -0.45 30.50
C ILE A 94 1.86 -1.78 29.74
N ALA A 95 1.84 -1.72 28.41
CA ALA A 95 2.51 -2.72 27.60
C ALA A 95 3.99 -2.35 27.67
N LYS A 96 4.64 -2.73 28.77
CA LYS A 96 6.08 -2.97 28.75
C LYS A 96 6.30 -4.04 27.69
N ILE A 97 6.56 -3.63 26.47
CA ILE A 97 7.25 -4.48 25.50
C ILE A 97 8.70 -4.40 25.95
N PRO A 98 9.28 -5.44 26.57
CA PRO A 98 10.72 -5.45 26.76
C PRO A 98 11.28 -5.56 25.34
N LEU A 99 11.88 -4.48 24.81
CA LEU A 99 12.85 -4.65 23.74
C LEU A 99 14.05 -5.36 24.38
N PRO A 100 14.37 -6.61 24.01
CA PRO A 100 15.64 -7.19 24.42
C PRO A 100 16.70 -6.48 23.58
N HIS A 101 17.48 -5.63 24.24
CA HIS A 101 18.76 -5.21 23.72
C HIS A 101 19.62 -6.46 23.50
N GLU A 102 20.10 -6.61 22.26
CA GLU A 102 21.23 -7.45 21.85
C GLU A 102 21.16 -8.94 22.22
N THR A 103 20.84 -9.77 21.21
CA THR A 103 21.77 -10.86 20.88
C THR A 103 21.75 -11.12 19.38
N ILE A 104 22.51 -10.30 18.65
CA ILE A 104 23.12 -10.73 17.40
C ILE A 104 23.99 -11.95 17.74
N LYS A 105 23.52 -13.16 17.46
CA LYS A 105 24.38 -14.29 17.11
C LYS A 105 23.59 -15.52 16.67
N LYS A 106 23.86 -15.89 15.41
CA LYS A 106 23.74 -17.21 14.75
C LYS A 106 22.43 -17.52 14.02
N LEU A 107 22.48 -17.21 12.72
CA LEU A 107 22.18 -18.10 11.58
C LEU A 107 21.53 -19.45 11.92
N SER A 108 20.29 -19.65 11.46
CA SER A 108 19.87 -20.88 10.77
C SER A 108 18.61 -20.61 9.93
N ASP A 109 18.70 -20.84 8.62
CA ASP A 109 17.65 -20.60 7.61
C ASP A 109 16.56 -21.70 7.59
N HIS A 110 15.93 -21.97 8.74
CA HIS A 110 14.74 -22.81 8.77
C HIS A 110 13.54 -22.06 9.35
N PRO A 111 12.40 -22.02 8.64
CA PRO A 111 11.19 -21.44 9.20
C PRO A 111 10.70 -22.37 10.29
N THR A 112 11.06 -22.09 11.54
CA THR A 112 10.45 -22.77 12.68
C THR A 112 9.10 -22.11 12.87
N PHE A 113 8.03 -22.79 12.48
CA PHE A 113 6.65 -22.37 12.73
C PHE A 113 6.48 -22.20 14.24
N SER A 114 6.41 -20.95 14.72
CA SER A 114 6.33 -20.67 16.16
C SER A 114 4.97 -21.09 16.69
N GLN A 115 4.96 -22.04 17.63
CA GLN A 115 3.77 -22.44 18.36
C GLN A 115 3.19 -21.28 19.19
N GLU A 116 3.98 -20.27 19.53
CA GLU A 116 3.52 -19.08 20.25
C GLU A 116 2.64 -18.20 19.35
N TRP A 117 3.00 -18.07 18.06
CA TRP A 117 2.18 -17.35 17.09
C TRP A 117 0.79 -17.97 16.91
N MET A 118 0.69 -19.30 16.98
CA MET A 118 -0.58 -20.01 16.90
C MET A 118 -1.45 -19.81 18.15
N LYS A 119 -0.85 -19.59 19.32
CA LYS A 119 -1.58 -19.26 20.57
C LYS A 119 -2.05 -17.81 20.59
N ASP A 120 -1.30 -16.89 20.01
CA ASP A 120 -1.71 -15.48 19.90
C ASP A 120 -2.92 -15.29 18.96
N GLN A 121 -3.07 -16.13 17.93
CA GLN A 121 -4.28 -16.15 17.09
C GLN A 121 -5.51 -16.78 17.80
N MET A 122 -5.30 -17.49 18.91
CA MET A 122 -6.36 -18.07 19.75
C MET A 122 -6.73 -17.16 20.93
N GLN A 123 -6.19 -15.93 21.00
CA GLN A 123 -6.62 -14.98 22.02
C GLN A 123 -8.12 -14.73 21.87
N GLN A 124 -8.83 -15.13 22.91
CA GLN A 124 -10.26 -15.08 23.02
C GLN A 124 -10.73 -13.64 22.80
N ILE A 125 -11.70 -13.49 21.91
CA ILE A 125 -12.57 -12.33 21.77
C ILE A 125 -12.81 -11.74 23.18
N PRO A 126 -12.38 -10.48 23.45
CA PRO A 126 -12.58 -9.84 24.74
C PRO A 126 -14.06 -9.94 25.16
N GLU A 127 -14.34 -10.20 26.44
CA GLU A 127 -15.73 -10.36 26.90
C GLU A 127 -16.62 -9.12 26.62
N SER A 128 -16.01 -7.95 26.40
CA SER A 128 -16.68 -6.74 25.92
C SER A 128 -17.30 -6.90 24.51
N GLU A 129 -16.70 -7.68 23.62
CA GLU A 129 -17.27 -8.02 22.32
C GLU A 129 -18.33 -9.14 22.40
N ARG A 130 -18.33 -9.97 23.45
CA ARG A 130 -19.42 -10.93 23.71
C ARG A 130 -20.74 -10.26 24.09
N MET A 131 -20.74 -8.99 24.52
CA MET A 131 -21.98 -8.29 24.87
C MET A 131 -22.83 -7.93 23.64
N PHE A 132 -22.25 -7.98 22.43
CA PHE A 132 -22.97 -7.82 21.16
C PHE A 132 -23.42 -9.17 20.57
N LYS A 133 -23.75 -10.15 21.41
CA LYS A 133 -24.63 -11.24 20.96
C LYS A 133 -25.92 -10.62 20.43
N SER A 134 -26.31 -11.03 19.22
CA SER A 134 -27.53 -10.63 18.54
C SER A 134 -28.72 -10.74 19.51
N ARG A 135 -29.10 -9.60 20.11
CA ARG A 135 -30.37 -9.50 20.80
C ARG A 135 -31.42 -9.74 19.72
N LYS A 136 -32.08 -10.90 19.75
CA LYS A 136 -33.32 -11.10 19.01
C LYS A 136 -34.31 -10.11 19.60
N ILE A 137 -34.41 -8.93 18.98
CA ILE A 137 -35.44 -7.97 19.30
C ILE A 137 -36.74 -8.63 18.82
N PRO A 138 -37.68 -8.99 19.71
CA PRO A 138 -38.96 -9.53 19.26
C PRO A 138 -39.65 -8.43 18.47
N ILE A 139 -39.95 -8.72 17.20
CA ILE A 139 -40.70 -7.80 16.34
C ILE A 139 -42.10 -7.68 16.93
N PRO A 140 -42.60 -6.46 17.23
CA PRO A 140 -43.97 -6.26 17.71
C PRO A 140 -44.98 -6.83 16.71
N LEU A 141 -46.04 -7.49 17.18
CA LEU A 141 -47.08 -8.06 16.31
C LEU A 141 -47.75 -7.01 15.41
N GLU A 142 -47.74 -5.74 15.84
CA GLU A 142 -48.26 -4.58 15.10
C GLU A 142 -47.53 -4.36 13.75
N ALA A 143 -46.30 -4.86 13.60
CA ALA A 143 -45.57 -4.81 12.33
C ALA A 143 -46.14 -5.76 11.25
N PHE A 144 -47.04 -6.68 11.61
CA PHE A 144 -47.66 -7.63 10.69
C PHE A 144 -49.08 -7.27 10.27
N THR A 145 -49.65 -6.17 10.80
CA THR A 145 -50.97 -5.70 10.37
C THR A 145 -50.82 -4.53 9.40
N SER A 146 -50.53 -4.83 8.14
CA SER A 146 -50.77 -3.86 7.06
C SER A 146 -52.27 -3.80 6.79
N SER A 147 -52.98 -2.85 7.41
CA SER A 147 -54.31 -2.47 6.92
C SER A 147 -54.13 -1.61 5.67
N LEU A 148 -53.98 -2.25 4.52
CA LEU A 148 -54.18 -1.57 3.24
C LEU A 148 -55.67 -1.20 3.14
N PRO A 149 -56.03 0.05 2.80
CA PRO A 149 -57.42 0.39 2.54
C PRO A 149 -57.85 -0.33 1.24
N ASP A 150 -58.90 -1.14 1.34
CA ASP A 150 -59.57 -1.72 0.17
C ASP A 150 -60.01 -0.58 -0.75
N LYS A 151 -59.52 -0.62 -2.00
CA LYS A 151 -60.01 0.25 -3.07
C LYS A 151 -61.49 -0.10 -3.33
N LYS A 152 -62.37 0.85 -3.07
CA LYS A 152 -63.68 0.92 -3.73
C LYS A 152 -63.59 1.87 -4.91
#